data_AF-A0A0S8ZAW0-F1
#
_entry.id   AF-A0A0S8ZAW0-F1
#
_cell.length_a   1.000
_cell.length_b   1.000
_cell.length_c   1.000
_cell.angle_alpha   90.00
_cell.angle_beta   90.00
_cell.angle_gamma   90.00
#
_symmetry.space_group_name_H-M   'P 1'
#
loop_
_entity.id
_entity.type
_entity.pdbx_description
1 polymer ?
#
loop_
_entity_poly.entity_id
_entity_poly.type
_entity_poly.pdbx_seq_one_letter_code
_entity_poly.pdbx_strand_id
1 'polypeptide(L)'
;MTTSRKPADGALRLRAAKLGADMLDVLEALARAGDAGAAKAILNKSTPDLKPVAAMVTFTLPKGQDLTSASWAVLTAVSTAKLSPDIGATLIASLAQIARITECTEFEKRLAALEGLQQ
;
A
#
# COMPACT_ATOMS: atom_id res chain seq x y z
N MET A 1 27.92 -28.77 1.64
CA MET A 1 28.59 -28.28 0.43
C MET A 1 27.67 -27.27 -0.24
N THR A 2 28.01 -26.00 -0.14
CA THR A 2 27.22 -24.85 -0.57
C THR A 2 27.51 -24.54 -2.03
N THR A 3 26.63 -24.89 -2.96
CA THR A 3 26.80 -24.48 -4.37
C THR A 3 26.16 -23.11 -4.58
N SER A 4 27.02 -22.11 -4.47
CA SER A 4 26.82 -20.71 -4.85
C SER A 4 26.20 -20.59 -6.25
N ARG A 5 24.98 -20.04 -6.39
CA ARG A 5 24.43 -19.61 -7.69
C ARG A 5 24.90 -18.18 -7.97
N LYS A 6 25.96 -18.05 -8.76
CA LYS A 6 26.44 -16.78 -9.35
C LYS A 6 25.36 -16.22 -10.30
N PRO A 7 25.24 -14.88 -10.48
CA PRO A 7 24.04 -14.23 -10.99
C PRO A 7 24.00 -14.33 -12.52
N ALA A 8 23.06 -15.14 -13.04
CA ALA A 8 22.76 -15.21 -14.47
C ALA A 8 21.67 -14.19 -14.89
N ASP A 9 21.32 -13.25 -14.01
CA ASP A 9 20.13 -12.41 -14.19
C ASP A 9 20.22 -11.47 -15.40
N GLY A 10 21.39 -10.94 -15.73
CA GLY A 10 21.56 -10.02 -16.87
C GLY A 10 21.43 -10.70 -18.24
N ALA A 11 22.05 -11.87 -18.40
CA ALA A 11 22.02 -12.63 -19.64
C ALA A 11 20.67 -13.31 -19.88
N LEU A 12 20.01 -13.79 -18.81
CA LEU A 12 18.65 -14.31 -18.86
C LEU A 12 17.64 -13.22 -19.23
N ARG A 13 17.76 -12.01 -18.65
CA ARG A 13 16.91 -10.86 -19.01
C ARG A 13 17.08 -10.43 -20.47
N LEU A 14 18.32 -10.38 -20.97
CA LEU A 14 18.59 -10.02 -22.37
C LEU A 14 18.08 -11.09 -23.36
N ARG A 15 18.21 -12.38 -23.01
CA ARG A 15 17.63 -13.47 -23.80
C ARG A 15 16.10 -13.44 -23.78
N ALA A 16 15.50 -13.21 -22.61
CA ALA A 16 14.05 -13.08 -22.47
C ALA A 16 13.47 -11.88 -23.24
N ALA A 17 14.20 -10.76 -23.29
CA ALA A 17 13.79 -9.58 -24.07
C ALA A 17 13.80 -9.84 -25.58
N LYS A 18 14.77 -10.63 -26.09
CA LYS A 18 14.83 -11.03 -27.50
C LYS A 18 13.80 -12.10 -27.86
N LEU A 19 13.46 -12.98 -26.91
CA LEU A 19 12.48 -14.05 -27.09
C LEU A 19 11.03 -13.58 -26.97
N GLY A 20 10.77 -12.32 -26.60
CA GLY A 20 9.44 -11.86 -26.19
C GLY A 20 8.35 -11.97 -27.25
N ALA A 21 8.69 -11.80 -28.54
CA ALA A 21 7.73 -11.96 -29.64
C ALA A 21 7.52 -13.45 -29.97
N ASP A 22 8.61 -14.20 -30.20
CA ASP A 22 8.55 -15.64 -30.51
C ASP A 22 7.92 -16.47 -29.38
N MET A 23 8.10 -16.07 -28.12
CA MET A 23 7.44 -16.70 -26.97
C MET A 23 5.93 -16.49 -26.98
N LEU A 24 5.44 -15.37 -27.50
CA LEU A 24 4.01 -15.10 -27.52
C LEU A 24 3.30 -16.06 -28.46
N ASP A 25 3.88 -16.33 -29.63
CA ASP A 25 3.35 -17.30 -30.60
C ASP A 25 3.34 -18.72 -30.03
N VAL A 26 4.41 -19.11 -29.31
CA VAL A 26 4.49 -20.41 -28.64
C VAL A 26 3.46 -20.52 -27.51
N LEU A 27 3.30 -19.47 -26.70
CA LEU A 27 2.30 -19.44 -25.63
C LEU A 27 0.88 -19.45 -26.21
N GLU A 28 0.63 -18.83 -27.36
CA GLU A 28 -0.67 -18.84 -28.02
C GLU A 28 -1.00 -20.27 -28.51
N ALA A 29 -0.04 -20.94 -29.15
CA ALA A 29 -0.22 -22.32 -29.59
C ALA A 29 -0.51 -23.27 -28.40
N LEU A 30 0.22 -23.12 -27.28
CA LEU A 30 0.00 -23.90 -26.06
C LEU A 30 -1.35 -23.58 -25.39
N ALA A 31 -1.75 -22.31 -25.36
CA ALA A 31 -3.05 -21.89 -24.81
C ALA A 31 -4.21 -22.46 -25.64
N ARG A 32 -4.12 -22.44 -26.97
CA ARG A 32 -5.10 -23.05 -27.88
C ARG A 32 -5.14 -24.58 -27.75
N ALA A 33 -4.02 -25.21 -27.40
CA ALA A 33 -3.94 -26.64 -27.10
C ALA A 33 -4.49 -27.02 -25.71
N GLY A 34 -4.94 -26.04 -24.91
CA GLY A 34 -5.59 -26.27 -23.60
C GLY A 34 -4.66 -26.10 -22.39
N ASP A 35 -3.45 -25.57 -22.54
CA ASP A 35 -2.59 -25.24 -21.42
C ASP A 35 -3.07 -23.97 -20.70
N ALA A 36 -3.71 -24.17 -19.54
CA ALA A 36 -4.22 -23.11 -18.70
C ALA A 36 -3.12 -22.18 -18.14
N GLY A 37 -1.88 -22.68 -18.01
CA GLY A 37 -0.73 -21.89 -17.58
C GLY A 37 -0.30 -20.88 -18.64
N ALA A 38 -0.25 -21.31 -19.91
CA ALA A 38 0.07 -20.44 -21.04
C ALA A 38 -1.02 -19.38 -21.27
N ALA A 39 -2.30 -19.78 -21.21
CA ALA A 39 -3.43 -18.86 -21.31
C ALA A 39 -3.41 -17.78 -20.22
N LYS A 40 -3.10 -18.17 -18.97
CA LYS A 40 -2.98 -17.22 -17.85
C LYS A 40 -1.79 -16.28 -18.00
N ALA A 41 -0.67 -16.75 -18.54
CA ALA A 41 0.51 -15.92 -18.80
C ALA A 41 0.22 -14.83 -19.84
N ILE A 42 -0.51 -15.17 -20.92
CA ILE A 42 -0.95 -14.19 -21.93
C ILE A 42 -1.94 -13.20 -21.30
N LEU A 43 -2.95 -13.69 -20.57
CA LEU A 43 -3.98 -12.86 -19.95
C LEU A 43 -3.40 -11.82 -18.97
N ASN A 44 -2.42 -12.21 -18.17
CA ASN A 44 -1.72 -11.31 -17.23
C ASN A 44 -0.84 -10.26 -17.93
N LYS A 45 -0.49 -10.45 -19.20
CA LYS A 45 0.28 -9.48 -19.99
C LYS A 45 -0.60 -8.57 -20.84
N SER A 46 -1.72 -9.09 -21.35
CA SER A 46 -2.70 -8.31 -22.10
C SER A 46 -3.59 -7.47 -21.19
N THR A 47 -3.78 -7.88 -19.94
CA THR A 47 -4.65 -7.20 -18.97
C THR A 47 -3.80 -6.57 -17.89
N PRO A 48 -3.91 -5.25 -17.63
CA PRO A 48 -3.28 -4.67 -16.46
C PRO A 48 -3.79 -5.39 -15.20
N ASP A 49 -2.90 -5.76 -14.29
CA ASP A 49 -3.28 -6.35 -13.01
C ASP A 49 -4.36 -5.48 -12.36
N LEU A 50 -5.58 -6.02 -12.25
CA LEU A 50 -6.67 -5.37 -11.54
C LEU A 50 -6.30 -5.38 -10.06
N LYS A 51 -5.52 -4.39 -9.63
CA LYS A 51 -5.26 -4.18 -8.21
C LYS A 51 -6.63 -4.01 -7.55
N PRO A 52 -6.94 -4.77 -6.49
CA PRO A 52 -8.13 -4.52 -5.70
C PRO A 52 -8.03 -3.10 -5.14
N VAL A 53 -8.65 -2.14 -5.80
CA VAL A 53 -8.75 -0.77 -5.30
C VAL A 53 -9.97 -0.76 -4.39
N ALA A 54 -9.74 -0.49 -3.10
CA ALA A 54 -10.83 -0.27 -2.17
C ALA A 54 -11.74 0.83 -2.71
N ALA A 55 -13.05 0.62 -2.65
CA ALA A 55 -14.03 1.61 -3.12
C ALA A 55 -13.77 2.96 -2.43
N MET A 56 -13.79 4.05 -3.20
CA MET A 56 -13.64 5.39 -2.63
C MET A 56 -14.84 5.67 -1.73
N VAL A 57 -14.57 5.89 -0.44
CA VAL A 57 -15.59 6.23 0.56
C VAL A 57 -15.51 7.72 0.87
N THR A 58 -16.64 8.41 0.75
CA THR A 58 -16.79 9.77 1.26
C THR A 58 -17.22 9.72 2.71
N PHE A 59 -16.37 10.22 3.61
CA PHE A 59 -16.63 10.29 5.03
C PHE A 59 -16.32 11.70 5.53
N THR A 60 -17.25 12.28 6.29
CA THR A 60 -17.09 13.61 6.88
C THR A 60 -16.40 13.49 8.22
N LEU A 61 -15.17 13.98 8.31
CA LEU A 61 -14.50 14.17 9.59
C LEU A 61 -14.93 15.53 10.18
N PRO A 62 -15.42 15.59 11.43
CA PRO A 62 -15.77 16.85 12.06
C PRO A 62 -14.52 17.74 12.17
N LYS A 63 -14.58 18.94 11.58
CA LYS A 63 -13.46 19.90 11.55
C LYS A 63 -13.28 20.55 12.92
N GLY A 64 -12.03 20.67 13.36
CA GLY A 64 -11.66 21.47 14.54
C GLY A 64 -12.00 20.85 15.89
N GLN A 65 -12.34 19.56 15.93
CA GLN A 65 -12.51 18.87 17.21
C GLN A 65 -11.21 18.18 17.66
N ASP A 66 -11.11 17.95 18.96
CA ASP A 66 -9.99 17.27 19.61
C ASP A 66 -9.72 15.89 19.00
N LEU A 67 -8.47 15.45 19.01
CA LEU A 67 -8.01 14.24 18.32
C LEU A 67 -8.77 12.98 18.77
N THR A 68 -9.20 12.97 20.03
CA THR A 68 -10.06 11.94 20.63
C THR A 68 -11.40 11.83 19.92
N SER A 69 -12.07 12.96 19.66
CA SER A 69 -13.37 12.99 18.99
C SER A 69 -13.27 12.57 17.52
N ALA A 70 -12.18 12.93 16.85
CA ALA A 70 -11.89 12.51 15.48
C ALA A 70 -11.72 10.98 15.42
N SER A 71 -11.04 10.40 16.41
CA SER A 71 -10.86 8.95 16.54
C SER A 71 -12.21 8.22 16.73
N TRP A 72 -13.07 8.74 17.60
CA TRP A 72 -14.42 8.19 17.79
C TRP A 72 -15.30 8.32 16.54
N ALA A 73 -15.19 9.42 15.80
CA ALA A 73 -15.91 9.60 14.54
C ALA A 73 -15.50 8.54 13.50
N VAL A 74 -14.20 8.23 13.40
CA VAL A 74 -13.69 7.15 12.53
C VAL A 74 -14.22 5.80 12.99
N LEU A 75 -14.15 5.49 14.30
CA LEU A 75 -14.64 4.21 14.83
C LEU A 75 -16.15 4.04 14.58
N THR A 76 -16.93 5.11 14.70
CA THR A 76 -18.36 5.12 14.41
C THR A 76 -18.64 4.93 12.91
N ALA A 77 -17.82 5.50 12.03
CA ALA A 77 -17.93 5.28 10.59
C ALA A 77 -17.66 3.82 10.21
N VAL A 78 -16.73 3.16 10.89
CA VAL A 78 -16.46 1.71 10.72
C VAL A 78 -17.63 0.88 11.24
N SER A 79 -18.15 1.18 12.44
CA SER A 79 -19.25 0.40 13.04
C SER A 79 -20.57 0.53 12.27
N THR A 80 -20.78 1.65 11.57
CA THR A 80 -21.95 1.88 10.70
C THR A 80 -21.76 1.36 9.27
N ALA A 81 -20.70 0.60 9.01
CA ALA A 81 -20.34 0.05 7.69
C ALA A 81 -20.14 1.10 6.59
N LYS A 82 -19.94 2.37 6.96
CA LYS A 82 -19.60 3.44 6.01
C LYS A 82 -18.15 3.33 5.55
N LEU A 83 -17.26 2.83 6.42
CA LEU A 83 -15.84 2.68 6.16
C LEU A 83 -15.40 1.22 6.34
N SER A 84 -14.51 0.74 5.47
CA SER A 84 -13.87 -0.57 5.64
C SER A 84 -13.04 -0.61 6.94
N PRO A 85 -13.04 -1.72 7.70
CA PRO A 85 -12.22 -1.88 8.90
C PRO A 85 -10.72 -1.62 8.65
N ASP A 86 -10.22 -2.01 7.47
CA ASP A 86 -8.81 -1.83 7.08
C ASP A 86 -8.44 -0.33 6.94
N ILE A 87 -9.30 0.43 6.26
CA ILE A 87 -9.12 1.89 6.12
C ILE A 87 -9.29 2.57 7.48
N GLY A 88 -10.27 2.13 8.28
CA GLY A 88 -10.48 2.63 9.63
C GLY A 88 -9.25 2.47 10.53
N ALA A 89 -8.65 1.28 10.54
CA ALA A 89 -7.43 1.00 11.29
C ALA A 89 -6.27 1.92 10.84
N THR A 90 -6.12 2.12 9.53
CA THR A 90 -5.10 3.00 8.95
C THR A 90 -5.30 4.46 9.38
N LEU A 91 -6.55 4.94 9.41
CA LEU A 91 -6.87 6.30 9.87
C LEU A 91 -6.58 6.48 11.35
N ILE A 92 -6.99 5.54 12.21
CA ILE A 92 -6.70 5.60 13.66
C ILE A 92 -5.19 5.60 13.91
N ALA A 93 -4.42 4.77 13.20
CA ALA A 93 -2.96 4.76 13.30
C ALA A 93 -2.34 6.11 12.88
N SER A 94 -2.89 6.75 11.85
CA SER A 94 -2.46 8.08 11.39
C SER A 94 -2.78 9.16 12.42
N LEU A 95 -3.97 9.12 13.04
CA LEU A 95 -4.35 10.02 14.13
C LEU A 95 -3.39 9.86 15.32
N ALA A 96 -3.01 8.64 15.69
CA ALA A 96 -2.03 8.41 16.75
C ALA A 96 -0.64 9.02 16.43
N GLN A 97 -0.22 9.09 15.17
CA GLN A 97 1.01 9.82 14.80
C GLN A 97 0.86 11.32 15.05
N ILE A 98 -0.29 11.88 14.68
CA ILE A 98 -0.59 13.30 14.88
C ILE A 98 -0.62 13.63 16.39
N ALA A 99 -1.16 12.73 17.23
CA ALA A 99 -1.14 12.87 18.69
C ALA A 99 0.29 13.08 19.20
N ARG A 100 1.19 12.17 18.83
CA ARG A 100 2.59 12.19 19.25
C ARG A 100 3.31 13.44 18.79
N ILE A 101 3.09 13.87 17.55
CA ILE A 101 3.66 15.13 17.04
C ILE A 101 3.18 16.30 17.89
N THR A 102 1.88 16.34 18.19
CA THR A 102 1.28 17.42 18.99
C THR A 102 1.87 17.45 20.39
N GLU A 103 1.94 16.31 21.07
CA GLU A 103 2.58 16.15 22.38
C GLU A 103 4.04 16.63 22.36
N CYS A 104 4.84 16.21 21.39
CA CYS A 104 6.23 16.67 21.24
C CYS A 104 6.31 18.20 21.09
N THR A 105 5.46 18.80 20.26
CA THR A 105 5.46 20.27 20.08
C THR A 105 5.02 21.02 21.34
N GLU A 106 4.12 20.46 22.14
CA GLU A 106 3.73 21.05 23.42
C GLU A 106 4.85 20.96 24.45
N PHE A 107 5.55 19.82 24.51
CA PHE A 107 6.70 19.67 25.38
C PHE A 107 7.84 20.61 25.00
N GLU A 108 8.15 20.76 23.71
CA GLU A 108 9.15 21.72 23.22
C GLU A 108 8.81 23.15 23.63
N LYS A 109 7.55 23.58 23.45
CA LYS A 109 7.08 24.91 23.87
C LYS A 109 7.24 25.13 25.37
N ARG A 110 6.86 24.15 26.18
CA ARG A 110 6.97 24.23 27.64
C ARG A 110 8.43 24.25 28.10
N LEU A 111 9.29 23.47 27.46
CA LEU A 111 10.72 23.45 27.75
C LEU A 111 11.36 24.81 27.42
N ALA A 112 11.11 25.34 26.23
CA ALA A 112 11.63 26.65 25.83
C ALA A 112 11.16 27.78 26.77
N ALA A 113 9.91 27.74 27.24
CA ALA A 113 9.40 28.71 28.21
C ALA A 113 10.11 28.61 29.57
N LEU A 114 10.42 27.39 30.04
CA LEU A 114 11.13 27.17 31.29
C LEU A 114 12.61 27.57 31.19
N GLU A 115 13.28 27.23 30.09
CA GLU A 115 14.67 27.61 29.84
C GLU A 115 14.83 29.13 29.71
N GLY A 116 13.87 29.82 29.08
CA GLY A 116 13.85 31.28 28.99
C GLY A 116 13.61 31.99 30.32
N LEU A 117 13.01 31.32 31.32
CA LEU A 117 12.82 31.84 32.67
C LEU A 117 14.05 31.65 33.57
N GLN A 118 15.01 30.82 33.16
CA GLN A 118 16.22 30.51 33.92
C GLN A 118 17.45 31.35 33.51
N GLN A 119 17.30 32.26 32.53
CA GLN A 119 18.30 33.27 32.16
C GLN A 119 17.98 34.62 32.81
#